data_AF-A0A014L842-F1
#
_entry.id   AF-A0A014L842-F1
#
_cell.length_a   1.000
_cell.length_b   1.000
_cell.length_c   1.000
_cell.angle_alpha   90.00
_cell.angle_beta   90.00
_cell.angle_gamma   90.00
#
_symmetry.space_group_name_H-M   'P 1'
#
loop_
_entity.id
_entity.type
_entity.pdbx_description
1 polymer ?
#
loop_
_entity_poly.entity_id
_entity_poly.type
_entity_poly.pdbx_seq_one_letter_code
_entity_poly.pdbx_strand_id
1 'polypeptide(L)' 'MTGIDGNAGQHRRPLRADAQRNEDRLLETAAAVFAREGAGASVKDIAREAGVGVGTLYRRFPSKELLVEAVYRQ' A
#
# COMPACT_ATOMS: atom_id res chain seq x y z
N MET A 1 22.35 -34.72 14.33
CA MET A 1 21.63 -35.44 13.27
C MET A 1 20.31 -35.90 13.89
N THR A 2 19.12 -35.35 13.70
CA THR A 2 18.56 -34.27 12.86
C THR A 2 17.17 -34.04 13.45
N GLY A 3 16.64 -32.81 13.53
CA GLY A 3 15.25 -32.67 13.96
C GLY A 3 14.76 -31.28 14.33
N ILE A 4 15.04 -30.28 13.49
CA ILE A 4 14.21 -29.10 13.21
C ILE A 4 13.30 -28.58 14.35
N ASP A 5 13.80 -27.56 15.04
CA ASP A 5 13.04 -26.66 15.88
C ASP A 5 11.82 -26.11 15.12
N GLY A 6 10.64 -26.37 15.69
CA GLY A 6 9.38 -25.83 15.24
C GLY A 6 9.34 -24.31 15.41
N ASN A 7 9.73 -23.59 14.37
CA ASN A 7 9.48 -22.16 14.24
C ASN A 7 8.05 -21.93 13.74
N ALA A 8 7.07 -22.30 14.56
CA ALA A 8 5.66 -22.01 14.33
C ALA A 8 5.27 -20.73 15.07
N GLY A 9 4.90 -19.70 14.31
CA GLY A 9 4.09 -18.59 14.85
C GLY A 9 4.78 -17.24 14.97
N GLN A 10 5.66 -16.89 14.04
CA GLN A 10 6.12 -15.51 13.89
C GLN A 10 4.93 -14.62 13.48
N HIS A 11 4.38 -13.90 14.46
CA HIS A 11 3.60 -12.67 14.32
C HIS A 11 2.23 -12.79 13.64
N ARG A 12 1.25 -13.29 14.39
CA ARG A 12 -0.16 -12.90 14.20
C ARG A 12 -0.35 -11.44 14.68
N ARG A 13 0.35 -10.48 14.07
CA ARG A 13 -0.05 -9.07 14.19
C ARG A 13 -1.50 -9.00 13.69
N PRO A 14 -2.37 -8.21 14.33
CA PRO A 14 -3.75 -8.13 13.89
C PRO A 14 -3.73 -7.60 12.45
N LEU A 15 -4.21 -8.42 11.50
CA LEU A 15 -4.21 -8.13 10.06
C LEU A 15 -4.73 -6.71 9.72
N ARG A 16 -5.59 -6.16 10.58
CA ARG A 16 -6.10 -4.78 10.49
C ARG A 16 -5.02 -3.72 10.66
N ALA A 17 -4.08 -3.92 11.59
CA ALA A 17 -2.98 -2.99 11.81
C ALA A 17 -1.98 -3.00 10.64
N ASP A 18 -1.76 -4.17 10.01
CA ASP A 18 -0.98 -4.24 8.77
C ASP A 18 -1.73 -3.61 7.59
N ALA A 19 -3.03 -3.83 7.47
CA ALA A 19 -3.85 -3.18 6.44
C ALA A 19 -3.85 -1.65 6.56
N GLN A 20 -3.94 -1.12 7.78
CA GLN A 20 -3.85 0.32 8.02
C GLN A 20 -2.48 0.86 7.63
N ARG A 21 -1.39 0.23 8.10
CA ARG A 21 -0.02 0.64 7.72
C ARG A 21 0.21 0.60 6.22
N ASN A 22 -0.37 -0.39 5.52
CA ASN A 22 -0.26 -0.49 4.07
C ASN A 22 -1.02 0.63 3.36
N GLU A 23 -2.15 1.06 3.91
CA GLU A 23 -2.89 2.21 3.40
C GLU A 23 -2.15 3.53 3.65
N ASP A 24 -1.65 3.74 4.87
CA ASP A 24 -0.90 4.95 5.21
C ASP A 24 0.33 5.08 4.29
N ARG A 25 1.08 3.98 4.09
CA ARG A 25 2.19 3.92 3.13
C ARG A 25 1.78 4.20 1.70
N LEU A 26 0.61 3.71 1.28
CA LEU A 26 0.07 3.98 -0.06
C LEU A 26 -0.19 5.47 -0.25
N LEU A 27 -0.80 6.13 0.73
CA LEU A 27 -1.13 7.56 0.65
C LEU A 27 0.14 8.43 0.70
N GLU A 28 1.09 8.12 1.57
CA GLU A 28 2.40 8.80 1.62
C GLU A 28 3.16 8.67 0.29
N THR A 29 3.23 7.44 -0.23
CA THR A 29 3.89 7.18 -1.52
C THR A 29 3.17 7.93 -2.65
N ALA A 30 1.84 7.84 -2.71
CA ALA A 30 1.05 8.54 -3.71
C ALA A 30 1.24 10.05 -3.66
N ALA A 31 1.29 10.66 -2.46
CA ALA A 31 1.57 12.08 -2.28
C ALA A 31 2.93 12.47 -2.88
N ALA A 32 3.98 11.70 -2.57
CA ALA A 32 5.31 11.94 -3.11
C ALA A 32 5.33 11.80 -4.64
N VAL A 33 4.66 10.79 -5.19
CA VAL A 33 4.59 10.55 -6.64
C VAL A 33 3.82 11.68 -7.35
N PHE A 34 2.68 12.09 -6.81
CA PHE A 34 1.92 13.20 -7.38
C PHE A 34 2.67 14.52 -7.31
N ALA A 35 3.44 14.77 -6.25
CA ALA A 35 4.28 15.96 -6.13
C ALA A 35 5.41 16.00 -7.18
N ARG A 36 6.00 14.86 -7.52
CA ARG A 36 7.11 14.77 -8.51
C ARG A 36 6.63 14.71 -9.98
N GLU A 37 5.54 13.99 -10.26
CA GLU A 37 5.11 13.66 -11.63
C GLU A 37 3.77 14.33 -12.02
N GLY A 38 3.03 14.87 -11.06
CA GLY A 38 1.73 15.50 -11.30
C GLY A 38 0.76 14.61 -12.08
N ALA A 39 0.23 15.15 -13.18
CA ALA A 39 -0.72 14.45 -14.05
C ALA A 39 -0.12 13.18 -14.71
N GLY A 40 1.20 13.07 -14.82
CA GLY A 40 1.89 11.91 -15.39
C GLY A 40 1.94 10.69 -14.47
N ALA A 41 1.67 10.87 -13.17
CA ALA A 41 1.82 9.81 -12.18
C ALA A 41 1.01 8.54 -12.50
N SER A 42 1.68 7.40 -12.47
CA SER A 42 1.09 6.08 -12.72
C SER A 42 0.58 5.44 -11.42
N VAL A 43 -0.72 5.19 -11.35
CA VAL A 43 -1.35 4.52 -10.20
C VAL A 43 -0.78 3.11 -9.97
N LYS A 44 -0.39 2.42 -11.04
CA LYS A 44 0.24 1.09 -10.94
C LYS A 44 1.64 1.17 -10.33
N ASP A 45 2.41 2.19 -10.68
CA ASP A 45 3.77 2.36 -10.14
C ASP A 45 3.72 2.81 -8.69
N ILE A 46 2.77 3.68 -8.32
CA ILE A 46 2.47 4.02 -6.92
C ILE A 46 2.16 2.75 -6.10
N ALA A 47 1.30 1.87 -6.61
CA ALA A 47 0.97 0.62 -5.91
C ALA A 47 2.21 -0.26 -5.70
N ARG A 48 3.05 -0.38 -6.73
CA ARG A 48 4.30 -1.15 -6.67
C ARG A 48 5.27 -0.56 -5.65
N GLU A 49 5.47 0.75 -5.69
CA GLU A 49 6.36 1.50 -4.78
C GLU A 49 5.88 1.42 -3.33
N ALA A 50 4.56 1.47 -3.10
CA ALA A 50 3.94 1.31 -1.79
C ALA A 50 3.90 -0.14 -1.27
N GLY A 51 4.26 -1.13 -2.11
CA GLY A 51 4.15 -2.55 -1.76
C GLY A 51 2.70 -3.06 -1.64
N VAL A 52 1.75 -2.37 -2.30
CA VAL A 52 0.33 -2.72 -2.30
C VAL A 52 -0.05 -3.40 -3.60
N GLY A 53 -0.83 -4.49 -3.51
CA GLY A 53 -1.36 -5.16 -4.68
C GLY A 53 -2.26 -4.23 -5.50
N VAL A 54 -2.02 -4.14 -6.82
CA VAL A 54 -2.76 -3.28 -7.75
C VAL A 54 -4.28 -3.51 -7.69
N GLY A 55 -4.72 -4.77 -7.54
CA GLY A 55 -6.15 -5.08 -7.38
C GLY A 55 -6.76 -4.57 -6.07
N THR A 56 -5.96 -4.51 -4.99
CA THR A 56 -6.40 -3.91 -3.72
C THR A 56 -6.52 -2.39 -3.85
N LEU A 57 -5.58 -1.76 -4.56
CA LEU A 57 -5.66 -0.33 -4.85
C LEU A 57 -6.91 -0.03 -5.67
N TYR A 58 -7.11 -0.65 -6.84
CA TYR A 58 -8.25 -0.36 -7.70
C TYR A 58 -9.61 -0.67 -7.05
N ARG A 59 -9.68 -1.66 -6.15
CA ARG A 59 -10.90 -1.90 -5.37
C ARG A 59 -11.24 -0.74 -4.44
N ARG A 60 -10.23 -0.04 -3.93
CA ARG A 60 -10.38 1.07 -2.98
C ARG A 60 -10.47 2.44 -3.67
N PHE A 61 -9.70 2.60 -4.74
CA PHE A 61 -9.63 3.80 -5.58
C PHE A 61 -9.85 3.38 -7.04
N PRO A 62 -11.12 3.29 -7.47
CA PRO A 62 -11.46 2.94 -8.85
C PRO A 62 -10.88 3.88 -9.91
N SER A 63 -10.54 5.12 -9.53
CA SER A 63 -9.95 6.12 -10.41
C SER A 63 -8.75 6.82 -9.76
N LYS A 64 -7.91 7.43 -10.60
CA LYS A 64 -6.75 8.22 -10.15
C LYS A 64 -7.19 9.42 -9.33
N GLU A 65 -8.29 10.06 -9.72
CA GLU A 65 -8.87 11.23 -9.06
C GLU A 65 -9.26 10.91 -7.62
N LEU A 66 -9.84 9.73 -7.37
CA LEU A 66 -10.20 9.31 -6.01
C LEU A 66 -8.96 9.05 -5.13
N LEU A 67 -7.87 8.53 -5.71
CA LEU A 67 -6.61 8.39 -4.98
C LEU A 67 -6.01 9.77 -4.66
N VAL A 68 -6.05 10.71 -5.62
CA VAL A 68 -5.61 12.09 -5.41
C VAL A 68 -6.43 12.77 -4.31
N GLU A 69 -7.75 12.66 -4.37
CA GLU A 69 -8.65 13.23 -3.36
C GLU A 69 -8.40 12.64 -1.97
N ALA A 70 -8.14 11.34 -1.87
CA ALA A 70 -7.80 10.69 -0.61
C ALA A 70 -6.46 11.20 -0.04
N VAL A 71 -5.45 11.38 -0.89
CA VAL A 71 -4.15 11.95 -0.50
C VAL A 71 -4.30 13.37 0.09
N TYR A 72 -5.19 14.20 -0.47
CA TYR A 72 -5.41 15.57 0.02
C TYR A 72 -6.38 15.66 1.21
N ARG A 73 -7.07 14.58 1.55
CA ARG A 73 -7.98 14.51 2.71
C ARG A 73 -7.35 13.91 3.97
N GLN A 74 -6.22 13.22 3.83
CA GLN A 74 -5.40 12.70 4.93
C GLN A 74 -4.65 13.85 5.62
#